data_AF-A0A447P2Z0-F1
#
_entry.id   AF-A0A447P2Z0-F1
#
_cell.length_a   1.000
_cell.length_b   1.000
_cell.length_c   1.000
_cell.angle_alpha   90.00
_cell.angle_beta   90.00
_cell.angle_gamma   90.00
#
_symmetry.space_group_name_H-M   'P 1'
#
loop_
_entity.id
_entity.type
_entity.pdbx_description
1 polymer ?
#
loop_
_entity_poly.entity_id
_entity_poly.type
_entity_poly.pdbx_seq_one_letter_code
_entity_poly.pdbx_strand_id
1 'polypeptide(L)'
;MTTHHTTTQKIHHVHNWRASGLTRLQYCRLHGLSSHAFHEWLRLPDDGVSVTDNPVLLPVCILPSSETAPVGGVITLHLPGGYRIDGLPAQLPDVLRAVKHAEA
;
A
#
# COMPACT_ATOMS: atom_id res chain seq x y z
N MET A 1 -33.19 -13.79 14.78
CA MET A 1 -34.04 -12.58 14.76
C MET A 1 -33.40 -11.57 13.82
N THR A 2 -33.94 -11.39 12.62
CA THR A 2 -33.45 -10.41 11.65
C THR A 2 -34.02 -9.04 12.01
N THR A 3 -33.27 -8.26 12.78
CA THR A 3 -33.56 -6.85 13.04
C THR A 3 -33.53 -6.09 11.72
N HIS A 4 -34.71 -5.75 11.20
CA HIS A 4 -34.85 -4.92 10.02
C HIS A 4 -34.38 -3.50 10.36
N HIS A 5 -33.25 -3.10 9.80
CA HIS A 5 -32.75 -1.73 9.88
C HIS A 5 -33.17 -0.99 8.62
N THR A 6 -33.68 0.22 8.77
CA THR A 6 -33.99 1.10 7.63
C THR A 6 -32.70 1.60 6.98
N THR A 7 -32.74 2.00 5.71
CA THR A 7 -31.54 2.47 4.98
C THR A 7 -30.84 3.62 5.72
N THR A 8 -31.60 4.57 6.27
CA THR A 8 -31.08 5.69 7.08
C THR A 8 -30.36 5.22 8.34
N GLN A 9 -30.88 4.20 9.04
CA GLN A 9 -30.21 3.64 10.22
C GLN A 9 -28.89 2.95 9.87
N LYS A 10 -28.84 2.24 8.74
CA LYS A 10 -27.62 1.59 8.25
C LYS A 10 -26.53 2.62 7.96
N ILE A 11 -26.87 3.70 7.25
CA ILE A 11 -25.96 4.80 6.92
C ILE A 11 -25.43 5.45 8.20
N HIS A 12 -26.31 5.73 9.16
CA HIS A 12 -25.92 6.33 10.44
C HIS A 12 -24.95 5.43 11.23
N HIS A 13 -25.17 4.12 11.25
CA HIS A 13 -24.25 3.16 11.87
C HIS A 13 -22.89 3.11 11.16
N VAL A 14 -22.84 3.16 9.84
CA VAL A 14 -21.58 3.19 9.08
C VAL A 14 -20.80 4.48 9.35
N HIS A 15 -21.49 5.62 9.39
CA HIS A 15 -20.88 6.92 9.70
C HIS A 15 -20.31 6.95 11.13
N ASN A 16 -21.11 6.54 12.12
CA ASN A 16 -20.66 6.46 13.51
C ASN A 16 -19.51 5.47 13.69
N TRP A 17 -19.53 4.34 12.97
CA TRP A 17 -18.43 3.40 12.98
C TRP A 17 -17.14 4.02 12.43
N ARG A 18 -17.19 4.70 11.27
CA ARG A 18 -16.03 5.39 10.70
C ARG A 18 -15.48 6.48 11.63
N ALA A 19 -16.35 7.24 12.28
CA ALA A 19 -15.95 8.28 13.24
C ALA A 19 -15.37 7.70 14.54
N SER A 20 -15.82 6.50 14.96
CA SER A 20 -15.38 5.87 16.20
C SER A 20 -13.95 5.33 16.18
N GLY A 21 -13.38 5.08 14.99
CA GLY A 21 -12.08 4.43 14.84
C GLY A 21 -12.03 2.97 15.33
N LEU A 22 -13.18 2.38 15.69
CA LEU A 22 -13.27 1.01 16.17
C LEU A 22 -13.14 0.00 15.03
N THR A 23 -12.63 -1.19 15.33
CA THR A 23 -12.70 -2.29 14.37
C THR A 23 -14.16 -2.74 14.18
N ARG A 24 -14.48 -3.25 12.98
CA ARG A 24 -15.85 -3.71 12.64
C ARG A 24 -16.43 -4.65 13.70
N LEU A 25 -15.64 -5.61 14.18
CA LEU A 25 -16.07 -6.59 15.17
C LEU A 25 -16.38 -5.95 16.53
N GLN A 26 -15.58 -4.98 16.97
CA GLN A 26 -15.84 -4.24 18.20
C GLN A 26 -17.13 -3.43 18.09
N TYR A 27 -17.31 -2.72 16.98
CA TYR A 27 -18.54 -1.95 16.74
C TYR A 27 -19.79 -2.83 16.70
N CYS A 28 -19.71 -3.97 16.00
CA CYS A 28 -20.82 -4.93 15.95
C CYS A 28 -21.15 -5.53 17.32
N ARG A 29 -20.14 -5.84 18.14
CA ARG A 29 -20.35 -6.35 19.51
C ARG A 29 -21.00 -5.32 20.41
N LEU A 30 -20.58 -4.05 20.32
CA LEU A 30 -21.08 -2.97 21.17
C LEU A 30 -22.52 -2.58 20.83
N HIS A 31 -22.86 -2.60 19.54
CA HIS A 31 -24.20 -2.24 19.07
C HIS A 31 -25.13 -3.45 18.82
N GLY A 32 -24.69 -4.67 19.15
CA GLY A 32 -25.51 -5.88 18.96
C GLY A 32 -25.84 -6.18 17.49
N LEU A 33 -24.99 -5.74 16.56
CA LEU A 33 -25.21 -5.88 15.13
C LEU A 33 -24.62 -7.19 14.60
N SER A 34 -25.27 -7.78 13.60
CA SER A 34 -24.70 -8.91 12.87
C SER A 34 -23.53 -8.45 12.00
N SER A 35 -22.34 -9.02 12.21
CA SER A 35 -21.16 -8.70 11.40
C SER A 35 -21.36 -9.02 9.92
N HIS A 36 -22.21 -10.01 9.59
CA HIS A 36 -22.53 -10.34 8.20
C HIS A 36 -23.43 -9.27 7.56
N ALA A 37 -24.49 -8.86 8.27
CA ALA A 37 -25.37 -7.81 7.78
C ALA A 37 -24.64 -6.47 7.65
N PHE A 38 -23.78 -6.14 8.62
CA PHE A 38 -22.99 -4.91 8.60
C PHE A 38 -21.98 -4.90 7.44
N HIS A 39 -21.42 -6.05 7.05
CA HIS A 39 -20.56 -6.14 5.88
C HIS A 39 -21.31 -5.80 4.59
N GLU A 40 -22.55 -6.30 4.45
CA GLU A 40 -23.40 -5.95 3.31
C GLU A 40 -23.73 -4.45 3.32
N TRP A 41 -23.97 -3.83 4.49
CA TRP A 41 -24.25 -2.39 4.60
C TRP A 41 -23.10 -1.50 4.12
N LEU A 42 -21.85 -1.97 4.24
CA LEU A 42 -20.68 -1.25 3.72
C LEU A 42 -20.60 -1.26 2.20
N ARG A 43 -21.33 -2.18 1.54
CA ARG A 43 -21.40 -2.29 0.08
C ARG A 43 -22.58 -1.54 -0.51
N LEU A 44 -23.59 -1.17 0.31
CA LEU A 44 -24.68 -0.34 -0.18
C LEU A 44 -24.10 1.03 -0.55
N PRO A 45 -24.35 1.54 -1.76
CA PRO A 45 -24.05 2.92 -2.09
C PRO A 45 -24.82 3.80 -1.10
N ASP A 46 -24.11 4.71 -0.46
CA ASP A 46 -24.75 5.77 0.30
C ASP A 46 -25.69 6.49 -0.66
N ASP A 47 -26.99 6.55 -0.36
CA ASP A 47 -28.06 7.09 -1.22
C ASP A 47 -27.97 8.64 -1.32
N GLY A 48 -26.75 9.17 -1.43
CA GLY A 48 -26.43 10.59 -1.40
C GLY A 48 -24.93 10.91 -1.43
N VAL A 49 -24.07 9.98 -1.02
CA VAL A 49 -22.62 10.09 -1.23
C VAL A 49 -22.19 8.95 -2.13
N SER A 50 -22.20 9.22 -3.44
CA SER A 50 -21.17 8.64 -4.30
C SER A 50 -19.84 8.88 -3.59
N VAL A 51 -19.34 7.86 -2.90
CA VAL A 51 -17.91 7.64 -2.86
C VAL A 51 -17.63 7.22 -4.30
N THR A 52 -17.64 8.21 -5.19
CA THR A 52 -16.79 8.20 -6.34
C THR A 52 -15.48 7.74 -5.75
N ASP A 53 -15.09 6.53 -6.11
CA ASP A 53 -13.70 6.08 -6.04
C ASP A 53 -12.93 7.02 -6.97
N ASN A 54 -12.88 8.29 -6.58
CA ASN A 54 -11.92 9.24 -7.03
C ASN A 54 -10.78 8.91 -6.10
N PRO A 55 -9.78 8.12 -6.53
CA PRO A 55 -8.54 8.08 -5.79
C PRO A 55 -8.16 9.54 -5.60
N VAL A 56 -8.17 10.00 -4.36
CA VAL A 56 -7.60 11.30 -4.04
C VAL A 56 -6.15 11.14 -4.43
N LEU A 57 -5.81 11.60 -5.63
CA LEU A 57 -4.44 11.69 -6.11
C LEU A 57 -3.80 12.72 -5.20
N LEU A 58 -3.23 12.24 -4.11
CA LEU A 58 -2.37 13.05 -3.27
C LEU A 58 -1.24 13.51 -4.19
N PRO A 59 -1.07 14.83 -4.40
CA PRO A 59 0.01 15.31 -5.23
C PRO A 59 1.33 14.92 -4.56
N VAL A 60 1.93 13.84 -5.07
CA VAL A 60 3.29 13.45 -4.72
C VAL A 60 4.21 14.35 -5.51
N CYS A 61 4.75 15.36 -4.84
CA CYS A 61 5.88 16.10 -5.37
C CYS A 61 7.09 15.16 -5.34
N ILE A 62 7.45 14.61 -6.50
CA ILE A 62 8.76 13.96 -6.68
C ILE A 62 9.79 15.08 -6.64
N LEU A 63 10.28 15.39 -5.44
CA LEU A 63 11.40 16.29 -5.30
C LEU A 63 12.60 15.55 -5.92
N PRO A 64 13.22 16.07 -6.99
CA PRO A 64 14.50 15.53 -7.41
C PRO A 64 15.40 15.60 -6.20
N SER A 65 15.92 14.44 -5.75
CA SER A 65 16.84 14.42 -4.63
C SER A 65 17.99 15.35 -4.99
N SER A 66 18.08 16.51 -4.32
CA SER A 66 19.28 17.36 -4.32
C SER A 66 20.42 16.70 -3.55
N GLU A 67 20.35 15.39 -3.33
CA GLU A 67 21.53 14.60 -3.06
C GLU A 67 22.40 14.71 -4.30
N THR A 68 23.43 15.54 -4.18
CA THR A 68 24.61 15.51 -5.03
C THR A 68 25.08 14.07 -5.03
N ALA A 69 24.59 13.26 -5.97
CA ALA A 69 25.03 11.90 -6.15
C ALA A 69 26.56 11.97 -6.14
N PRO A 70 27.24 11.23 -5.24
CA PRO A 70 28.69 11.30 -5.19
C PRO A 70 29.17 11.03 -6.61
N VAL A 71 29.93 11.98 -7.16
CA VAL A 71 30.60 11.86 -8.45
C VAL A 71 31.58 10.70 -8.30
N GLY A 72 31.07 9.49 -8.58
CA GLY A 72 31.63 8.23 -8.11
C GLY A 72 30.54 7.21 -7.74
N GLY A 73 29.42 7.20 -8.45
CA GLY A 73 28.30 6.30 -8.18
C GLY A 73 28.74 4.84 -8.19
N VAL A 74 28.60 4.15 -7.07
CA VAL A 74 28.89 2.72 -6.95
C VAL A 74 27.89 1.96 -7.82
N ILE A 75 28.38 1.08 -8.68
CA ILE A 75 27.60 0.15 -9.48
C ILE A 75 27.59 -1.19 -8.76
N THR A 76 26.39 -1.74 -8.58
CA THR A 76 26.19 -3.10 -8.08
C THR A 76 25.98 -4.06 -9.25
N LEU A 77 26.85 -5.05 -9.39
CA LEU A 77 26.72 -6.12 -10.38
C LEU A 77 26.15 -7.38 -9.71
N HIS A 78 25.14 -7.98 -10.33
CA HIS A 78 24.54 -9.24 -9.89
C HIS A 78 25.01 -10.38 -10.78
N LEU A 79 25.56 -11.43 -10.17
CA LEU A 79 26.07 -12.60 -10.88
C LEU A 79 25.19 -13.83 -10.69
N PRO A 80 25.26 -14.82 -11.60
CA PRO A 80 24.68 -16.14 -11.39
C PRO A 80 25.16 -16.73 -10.06
N GLY A 81 24.29 -17.44 -9.34
CA GLY A 81 24.61 -17.98 -8.02
C GLY A 81 24.39 -17.02 -6.84
N GLY A 82 23.89 -15.80 -7.10
CA GLY A 82 23.46 -14.87 -6.05
C GLY A 82 24.55 -13.95 -5.50
N TYR A 83 25.74 -13.96 -6.12
CA TYR A 83 26.82 -13.06 -5.76
C TYR A 83 26.52 -11.62 -6.20
N ARG A 84 26.98 -10.66 -5.39
CA ARG A 84 26.86 -9.23 -5.64
C ARG A 84 28.23 -8.58 -5.50
N ILE A 85 28.59 -7.73 -6.45
CA ILE A 85 29.85 -6.98 -6.45
C ILE A 85 29.51 -5.50 -6.53
N ASP A 86 29.94 -4.75 -5.54
CA ASP A 86 29.83 -3.29 -5.49
C ASP A 86 31.17 -2.67 -5.87
N GLY A 87 31.19 -1.74 -6.83
CA GLY A 87 32.42 -1.11 -7.28
C GLY A 87 32.21 0.19 -8.04
N LEU A 88 33.29 0.90 -8.31
CA LEU A 88 33.23 2.11 -9.12
C LEU A 88 33.03 1.75 -10.61
N PRO A 89 32.39 2.63 -11.41
CA PRO A 89 32.17 2.39 -12.84
C PRO A 89 33.47 2.15 -13.61
N ALA A 90 34.56 2.81 -13.17
CA ALA A 90 35.88 2.65 -13.76
C ALA A 90 36.45 1.23 -13.61
N GLN A 91 36.01 0.47 -12.60
CA GLN A 91 36.47 -0.89 -12.32
C GLN A 91 35.63 -1.96 -13.02
N LEU A 92 34.51 -1.56 -13.65
CA LEU A 92 33.57 -2.48 -14.31
C LEU A 92 34.26 -3.37 -15.36
N PRO A 93 35.15 -2.87 -16.25
CA PRO A 93 35.79 -3.72 -17.26
C PRO A 93 36.70 -4.79 -16.63
N ASP A 94 37.39 -4.44 -15.55
CA ASP A 94 38.28 -5.36 -14.83
C ASP A 94 37.50 -6.42 -14.07
N VAL A 95 36.41 -6.02 -13.41
CA VAL A 95 35.48 -6.94 -12.73
C VAL A 95 34.85 -7.92 -13.72
N LEU A 96 34.35 -7.44 -14.86
CA LEU A 96 33.75 -8.30 -15.89
C LEU A 96 34.76 -9.29 -16.47
N ARG A 97 36.01 -8.85 -16.66
CA ARG A 97 37.11 -9.73 -17.10
C ARG A 97 37.43 -10.80 -16.05
N ALA A 98 37.56 -10.42 -14.79
CA ALA A 98 37.84 -11.37 -13.70
C ALA A 98 36.72 -12.42 -13.56
N VAL A 99 35.46 -11.99 -13.65
CA VAL A 99 34.28 -12.86 -13.61
C VAL A 99 34.27 -13.84 -14.78
N LYS A 100 34.58 -13.37 -16.00
CA LYS A 100 34.68 -14.24 -17.17
C LYS A 100 35.75 -15.33 -17.01
N HIS A 101 36.84 -15.05 -16.30
CA HIS A 101 37.90 -16.03 -16.03
C HIS A 101 37.60 -16.94 -14.83
N ALA A 102 36.65 -16.58 -13.96
CA ALA A 102 36.24 -17.40 -12.83
C ALA A 102 35.24 -18.50 -13.20
N GLU A 103 34.57 -18.40 -14.36
CA GLU A 103 33.67 -19.43 -14.90
C GLU A 103 34.34 -20.35 -15.94
N ALA A 104 35.68 -20.31 -16.08
CA ALA A 104 36.48 -21.22 -16.91
C ALA A 104 37.26 -22.22 -16.06
#